data_AF-A0A2H0DDE3-F1
#
_entry.id   AF-A0A2H0DDE3-F1
#
_cell.length_a   1.000
_cell.length_b   1.000
_cell.length_c   1.000
_cell.angle_alpha   90.00
_cell.angle_beta   90.00
_cell.angle_gamma   90.00
#
_symmetry.space_group_name_H-M   'P 1'
#
loop_
_entity.id
_entity.type
_entity.pdbx_description
1 polymer ?
#
loop_
_entity_poly.entity_id
_entity_poly.type
_entity_poly.pdbx_seq_one_letter_code
_entity_poly.pdbx_strand_id
1 'polypeptide(L)'
;IVNVWIRRYFWSNSNNSFWINVKGLGDDEILTAQEDVGGDEPSDWYQDSDSEYWYKWRDGHDDDNGLWRWEKYATVTLSGSSQQLTLANREPYSFVDQILITDNLTATPSGIVSPLQSPPETRICDKVLPIHYEQYVDNPSYFSGVDAIGPGGACMKKVEIKSTTANYNVGTSYQRSYADEIQNFANWFTYYRRRHQAMRGGLTAALDGLSGIRTGMFWFNDLS
;
A
#
# COMPACT_ATOMS: atom_id res chain seq x y z
N ILE A 1 -23.35 2.01 -10.38
CA ILE A 1 -22.78 1.61 -11.69
C ILE A 1 -21.38 2.20 -11.77
N VAL A 2 -20.38 1.39 -12.12
CA VAL A 2 -18.98 1.81 -12.26
C VAL A 2 -18.36 1.14 -13.47
N ASN A 3 -17.36 1.79 -14.08
CA ASN A 3 -16.43 1.15 -14.99
C ASN A 3 -15.27 0.55 -14.19
N VAL A 4 -14.89 -0.68 -14.52
CA VAL A 4 -13.68 -1.33 -14.03
C VAL A 4 -12.66 -1.33 -15.16
N TRP A 5 -11.59 -0.59 -14.97
CA TRP A 5 -10.44 -0.52 -15.86
C TRP A 5 -9.27 -1.26 -15.23
N ILE A 6 -8.53 -2.00 -16.05
CA ILE A 6 -7.35 -2.74 -15.63
C ILE A 6 -6.19 -2.30 -16.50
N ARG A 7 -5.07 -1.97 -15.86
CA ARG A 7 -3.83 -1.70 -16.55
C ARG A 7 -3.01 -2.98 -16.58
N ARG A 8 -2.87 -3.54 -17.78
CA ARG A 8 -2.23 -4.83 -17.99
C ARG A 8 -1.00 -4.73 -18.88
N TYR A 9 -0.19 -5.77 -18.82
CA TYR A 9 0.94 -6.02 -19.69
C TYR A 9 0.91 -7.48 -20.13
N PHE A 10 0.93 -7.72 -21.44
CA PHE A 10 1.07 -9.04 -22.03
C PHE A 10 2.30 -9.05 -22.93
N TRP A 11 3.20 -9.99 -22.70
CA TRP A 11 4.51 -10.03 -23.38
C TRP A 11 4.42 -10.26 -24.90
N SER A 12 3.46 -11.06 -25.35
CA SER A 12 3.25 -11.37 -26.77
C SER A 12 1.77 -11.33 -27.11
N ASN A 13 1.49 -11.26 -28.41
CA ASN A 13 0.21 -11.52 -29.08
C ASN A 13 -0.34 -12.94 -28.88
N SER A 14 0.05 -13.61 -27.79
CA SER A 14 -0.51 -14.88 -27.41
C SER A 14 -1.84 -14.64 -26.70
N ASN A 15 -2.66 -15.69 -26.62
CA ASN A 15 -3.91 -15.79 -25.85
C ASN A 15 -3.74 -15.59 -24.32
N ASN A 16 -2.78 -14.78 -23.90
CA ASN A 16 -2.52 -14.38 -22.53
C ASN A 16 -3.76 -13.74 -21.96
N SER A 17 -4.12 -14.14 -20.75
CA SER A 17 -5.41 -13.80 -20.20
C SER A 17 -5.43 -13.90 -18.70
N PHE A 18 -6.44 -13.25 -18.13
CA PHE A 18 -6.81 -13.41 -16.73
C PHE A 18 -8.22 -13.97 -16.64
N TRP A 19 -8.45 -14.78 -15.60
CA TRP A 19 -9.79 -15.05 -15.13
C TRP A 19 -10.19 -13.94 -14.17
N ILE A 20 -11.31 -13.28 -14.47
CA ILE A 20 -11.82 -12.18 -13.65
C ILE A 20 -13.21 -12.54 -13.15
N ASN A 21 -13.43 -12.36 -11.85
CA ASN A 21 -14.70 -12.60 -11.20
C ASN A 21 -15.08 -11.39 -10.34
N VAL A 22 -16.35 -10.99 -10.35
CA VAL A 22 -16.92 -10.12 -9.33
C VAL A 22 -17.87 -10.98 -8.51
N LYS A 23 -17.46 -11.29 -7.28
CA LYS A 23 -18.14 -12.28 -6.44
C LYS A 23 -19.60 -11.89 -6.22
N GLY A 24 -20.50 -12.86 -6.47
CA GLY A 24 -21.93 -12.71 -6.28
C GLY A 24 -22.66 -12.00 -7.42
N LEU A 25 -21.99 -11.70 -8.54
CA LEU A 25 -22.63 -11.21 -9.76
C LEU A 25 -22.63 -12.29 -10.86
N GLY A 26 -23.73 -12.36 -11.59
CA GLY A 26 -23.91 -13.20 -12.79
C GLY A 26 -23.24 -12.63 -14.04
N ASP A 27 -23.22 -13.42 -15.11
CA ASP A 27 -22.75 -13.04 -16.44
C ASP A 27 -23.65 -11.98 -17.11
N ASP A 28 -24.93 -11.95 -16.77
CA ASP A 28 -25.90 -10.93 -17.21
C ASP A 28 -25.81 -9.60 -16.43
N GLU A 29 -25.16 -9.61 -15.26
CA GLU A 29 -24.98 -8.43 -14.40
C GLU A 29 -23.67 -7.67 -14.68
N ILE A 30 -22.74 -8.30 -15.41
CA ILE A 30 -21.43 -7.75 -15.76
C ILE A 30 -21.42 -7.43 -17.25
N LEU A 31 -21.59 -6.15 -17.58
CA LEU A 31 -21.53 -5.69 -18.97
C LEU A 31 -20.06 -5.54 -19.38
N THR A 32 -19.47 -6.61 -19.89
CA THR A 32 -18.10 -6.61 -20.41
C THR A 32 -17.96 -5.54 -21.50
N ALA A 33 -16.80 -4.89 -21.57
CA ALA A 33 -16.56 -3.86 -22.60
C ALA A 33 -16.51 -4.43 -24.03
N GLN A 34 -16.50 -5.75 -24.13
CA GLN A 34 -16.48 -6.50 -25.36
C GLN A 34 -17.84 -7.19 -25.55
N GLU A 35 -18.45 -6.93 -26.71
CA GLU A 35 -19.57 -7.70 -27.22
C GLU A 35 -19.05 -9.07 -27.68
N ASP A 36 -19.83 -10.14 -27.43
CA ASP A 36 -19.56 -11.50 -27.94
C ASP A 36 -19.11 -11.42 -29.41
N VAL A 37 -17.83 -11.66 -29.65
CA VAL A 37 -17.28 -11.64 -31.01
C VAL A 37 -17.65 -12.99 -31.61
N GLY A 38 -18.86 -13.06 -32.19
CA GLY A 38 -19.55 -14.28 -32.61
C GLY A 38 -18.76 -15.25 -33.49
N GLY A 39 -17.84 -15.98 -32.85
CA GLY A 39 -17.19 -17.19 -33.35
C GLY A 39 -17.69 -18.39 -32.55
N ASP A 40 -17.63 -19.57 -33.14
CA ASP A 40 -18.14 -20.85 -32.61
C ASP A 40 -17.46 -21.35 -31.30
N GLU A 41 -16.73 -20.50 -30.59
CA GLU A 41 -16.14 -20.82 -29.29
C GLU A 41 -17.18 -20.63 -28.18
N PRO A 42 -17.24 -21.54 -27.17
CA PRO A 42 -18.15 -21.39 -26.04
C PRO A 42 -17.90 -20.04 -25.34
N SER A 43 -18.97 -19.49 -24.75
CA SER A 43 -18.96 -18.25 -23.97
C SER A 43 -17.66 -18.08 -23.19
N ASP A 44 -17.01 -16.92 -23.27
CA ASP A 44 -15.81 -16.62 -22.46
C ASP A 44 -16.09 -16.65 -20.94
N TRP A 45 -17.34 -16.88 -20.55
CA TRP A 45 -17.79 -17.16 -19.20
C TRP A 45 -17.66 -18.64 -18.82
N TYR A 46 -17.16 -18.87 -17.61
CA TYR A 46 -17.09 -20.15 -16.93
C TYR A 46 -17.76 -20.03 -15.56
N GLN A 47 -18.73 -20.89 -15.26
CA GLN A 47 -19.29 -21.00 -13.91
C GLN A 47 -18.59 -22.11 -13.14
N ASP A 48 -18.08 -21.81 -11.95
CA ASP A 48 -17.42 -22.79 -11.10
C ASP A 48 -18.40 -23.59 -10.21
N SER A 49 -17.85 -24.46 -9.37
CA SER A 49 -18.65 -25.30 -8.44
C SER A 49 -19.38 -24.50 -7.37
N ASP A 50 -18.93 -23.29 -7.08
CA ASP A 50 -19.53 -22.39 -6.09
C ASP A 50 -20.56 -21.44 -6.74
N SER A 51 -20.91 -21.69 -8.01
CA SER A 51 -21.80 -20.86 -8.82
C SER A 51 -21.27 -19.44 -9.07
N GLU A 52 -19.96 -19.23 -8.97
CA GLU A 52 -19.31 -17.97 -9.32
C GLU A 52 -19.00 -17.93 -10.81
N TYR A 53 -19.27 -16.78 -11.44
CA TYR A 53 -19.02 -16.55 -12.86
C TYR A 53 -17.65 -15.92 -13.08
N TRP A 54 -16.83 -16.60 -13.89
CA TRP A 54 -15.49 -16.20 -14.25
C TRP A 54 -15.43 -15.84 -15.72
N TYR A 55 -14.99 -14.61 -16.01
CA TYR A 55 -14.78 -14.16 -17.37
C TYR A 55 -13.33 -14.38 -17.80
N LYS A 56 -13.16 -15.03 -18.95
CA LYS A 56 -11.87 -15.21 -19.63
C LYS A 56 -11.51 -13.91 -20.36
N TRP A 57 -10.84 -13.00 -19.66
CA TRP A 57 -10.43 -11.73 -20.24
C TRP A 57 -9.19 -11.92 -21.13
N ARG A 58 -9.42 -12.10 -22.44
CA ARG A 58 -8.39 -12.40 -23.46
C ARG A 58 -8.50 -11.62 -24.77
N ASP A 59 -9.69 -11.15 -25.12
CA ASP A 59 -9.99 -10.86 -26.52
C ASP A 59 -9.64 -9.41 -26.87
N GLY A 60 -9.07 -9.20 -28.07
CA GLY A 60 -8.44 -7.94 -28.46
C GLY A 60 -7.02 -7.70 -27.92
N HIS A 61 -6.36 -8.72 -27.34
CA HIS A 61 -5.00 -8.61 -26.77
C HIS A 61 -3.86 -8.95 -27.77
N ASP A 62 -4.21 -9.33 -29.00
CA ASP A 62 -3.30 -9.91 -29.99
C ASP A 62 -2.29 -8.92 -30.60
N ASP A 63 -2.27 -7.63 -30.22
CA ASP A 63 -1.41 -6.61 -30.84
C ASP A 63 -0.56 -5.81 -29.83
N ASP A 64 -0.37 -6.32 -28.62
CA ASP A 64 0.16 -5.50 -27.52
C ASP A 64 1.67 -5.46 -27.37
N ASN A 65 2.40 -6.41 -27.97
CA ASN A 65 3.88 -6.41 -28.07
C ASN A 65 4.62 -6.00 -26.77
N GLY A 66 4.14 -6.45 -25.60
CA GLY A 66 4.78 -6.10 -24.33
C GLY A 66 4.64 -4.62 -23.97
N LEU A 67 3.47 -4.01 -24.18
CA LEU A 67 3.17 -2.65 -23.75
C LEU A 67 2.14 -2.64 -22.62
N TRP A 68 2.34 -1.71 -21.67
CA TRP A 68 1.33 -1.40 -20.66
C TRP A 68 0.16 -0.68 -21.29
N ARG A 69 -1.05 -1.20 -21.14
CA ARG A 69 -2.28 -0.54 -21.61
C ARG A 69 -3.37 -0.57 -20.56
N TRP A 70 -4.15 0.51 -20.55
CA TRP A 70 -5.44 0.53 -19.90
C TRP A 70 -6.47 -0.10 -20.80
N GLU A 71 -7.24 -0.99 -20.23
CA GLU A 71 -8.32 -1.64 -20.95
C GLU A 71 -9.52 -1.79 -20.01
N LYS A 72 -10.70 -1.51 -20.55
CA LYS A 72 -11.93 -1.61 -19.78
C LYS A 72 -12.31 -3.08 -19.72
N TYR A 73 -12.40 -3.62 -18.52
CA TYR A 73 -12.93 -4.97 -18.31
C TYR A 73 -14.45 -4.96 -18.44
N ALA A 74 -15.13 -4.18 -17.60
CA ALA A 74 -16.59 -4.21 -17.53
C ALA A 74 -17.21 -2.91 -17.00
N THR A 75 -18.51 -2.76 -17.23
CA THR A 75 -19.40 -1.88 -16.50
C THR A 75 -20.22 -2.72 -15.54
N VAL A 76 -20.20 -2.39 -14.25
CA VAL A 76 -20.78 -3.22 -13.19
C VAL A 76 -21.70 -2.39 -12.31
N THR A 77 -22.85 -2.97 -11.95
CA THR A 77 -23.72 -2.41 -10.90
C THR A 77 -23.36 -3.01 -9.55
N LEU A 78 -22.44 -2.36 -8.84
CA LEU A 78 -22.12 -2.75 -7.46
C LEU A 78 -23.31 -2.45 -6.54
N SER A 79 -23.71 -3.42 -5.72
CA SER A 79 -24.85 -3.32 -4.79
C SER A 79 -24.46 -3.73 -3.37
N GLY A 80 -24.85 -2.99 -2.33
CA GLY A 80 -24.48 -3.30 -0.94
C GLY A 80 -23.19 -2.61 -0.48
N SER A 81 -22.63 -3.06 0.65
CA SER A 81 -21.54 -2.38 1.36
C SER A 81 -20.14 -2.91 1.07
N SER A 82 -20.01 -4.08 0.42
CA SER A 82 -18.71 -4.71 0.16
C SER A 82 -18.79 -5.68 -1.01
N GLN A 83 -17.96 -5.47 -2.01
CA GLN A 83 -17.86 -6.27 -3.23
C GLN A 83 -16.42 -6.77 -3.38
N GLN A 84 -16.27 -7.98 -3.89
CA GLN A 84 -14.96 -8.59 -4.12
C GLN A 84 -14.72 -8.76 -5.62
N LEU A 85 -13.65 -8.15 -6.12
CA LEU A 85 -13.11 -8.38 -7.45
C LEU A 85 -11.93 -9.34 -7.31
N THR A 86 -11.99 -10.48 -7.99
CA THR A 86 -10.95 -11.50 -8.00
C THR A 86 -10.31 -11.56 -9.37
N LEU A 87 -8.97 -11.60 -9.40
CA LEU A 87 -8.19 -11.83 -10.61
C LEU A 87 -7.33 -13.07 -10.38
N ALA A 88 -7.44 -14.04 -11.27
CA ALA A 88 -6.57 -15.21 -11.29
C ALA A 88 -5.74 -15.20 -12.57
N ASN A 89 -4.43 -15.33 -12.43
CA ASN A 89 -3.52 -15.49 -13.56
C ASN A 89 -3.84 -16.83 -14.25
N ARG A 90 -4.06 -16.81 -15.56
CA ARG A 90 -4.28 -18.01 -16.38
C ARG A 90 -3.01 -18.43 -17.11
N GLU A 91 -2.26 -17.47 -17.63
CA GLU A 91 -1.08 -17.69 -18.46
C GLU A 91 0.15 -16.93 -17.92
N PRO A 92 1.37 -17.47 -18.07
CA PRO A 92 2.59 -16.77 -17.70
C PRO A 92 2.76 -15.48 -18.51
N TYR A 93 3.62 -14.57 -18.03
CA TYR A 93 3.94 -13.29 -18.69
C TYR A 93 2.75 -12.33 -18.88
N SER A 94 1.75 -12.50 -18.02
CA SER A 94 0.59 -11.63 -17.87
C SER A 94 0.71 -10.87 -16.56
N PHE A 95 0.74 -9.53 -16.61
CA PHE A 95 0.90 -8.68 -15.43
C PHE A 95 -0.20 -7.64 -15.33
N VAL A 96 -0.55 -7.28 -14.10
CA VAL A 96 -1.42 -6.15 -13.77
C VAL A 96 -0.67 -5.29 -12.76
N ASP A 97 -0.64 -3.97 -12.98
CA ASP A 97 -0.04 -3.03 -12.03
C ASP A 97 -1.06 -2.07 -11.41
N GLN A 98 -2.19 -1.81 -12.08
CA GLN A 98 -3.23 -0.91 -11.58
C GLN A 98 -4.64 -1.39 -11.95
N ILE A 99 -5.58 -1.11 -11.05
CA ILE A 99 -7.02 -1.26 -11.27
C ILE A 99 -7.67 0.07 -10.93
N LEU A 100 -8.48 0.61 -11.84
CA LEU A 100 -9.26 1.82 -11.62
C LEU A 100 -10.75 1.48 -11.67
N ILE A 101 -11.43 1.74 -10.56
CA ILE A 101 -12.89 1.64 -10.45
C ILE A 101 -13.44 3.06 -10.39
N THR A 102 -14.31 3.44 -11.33
CA THR A 102 -14.82 4.82 -11.41
C THR A 102 -16.29 4.87 -11.82
N ASP A 103 -17.04 5.78 -11.20
CA ASP A 103 -18.41 6.14 -11.58
C ASP A 103 -18.47 7.13 -12.76
N ASN A 104 -17.33 7.70 -13.17
CA ASN A 104 -17.22 8.48 -14.40
C ASN A 104 -17.23 7.54 -15.62
N LEU A 105 -18.42 7.25 -16.12
CA LEU A 105 -18.62 6.27 -17.20
C LEU A 105 -17.98 6.68 -18.54
N THR A 106 -17.59 7.94 -18.69
CA THR A 106 -16.92 8.48 -19.88
C THR A 106 -15.40 8.59 -19.75
N ALA A 107 -14.83 8.31 -18.58
CA ALA A 107 -13.40 8.40 -18.37
C ALA A 107 -12.67 7.23 -19.05
N THR A 108 -11.63 7.56 -19.82
CA THR A 108 -10.64 6.62 -20.34
C THR A 108 -9.29 6.92 -19.68
N PRO A 109 -8.80 6.06 -18.78
CA PRO A 109 -7.51 6.29 -18.12
C PRO A 109 -6.34 6.17 -19.10
N SER A 110 -5.27 6.92 -18.81
CA SER A 110 -4.02 6.87 -19.56
C SER A 110 -2.83 7.04 -18.62
N GLY A 111 -1.67 6.48 -18.98
CA GLY A 111 -0.48 6.51 -18.15
C GLY A 111 -0.64 5.80 -16.79
N ILE A 112 0.24 6.11 -15.84
CA ILE A 112 0.07 5.68 -14.44
C ILE A 112 -0.97 6.59 -13.79
N VAL A 113 -2.02 6.00 -13.22
CA VAL A 113 -3.00 6.75 -12.45
C VAL A 113 -2.55 6.79 -10.99
N SER A 114 -2.30 7.99 -10.45
CA SER A 114 -2.09 8.11 -9.01
C SER A 114 -3.39 7.76 -8.28
N PRO A 115 -3.35 6.98 -7.19
CA PRO A 115 -4.54 6.80 -6.36
C PRO A 115 -5.12 8.17 -6.04
N LEU A 116 -6.44 8.32 -6.16
CA LEU A 116 -7.10 9.44 -5.51
C LEU A 116 -6.65 9.37 -4.05
N GLN A 117 -6.04 10.44 -3.53
CA GLN A 117 -5.78 10.51 -2.11
C GLN A 117 -7.12 10.35 -1.42
N SER A 118 -7.35 9.18 -0.82
CA SER A 118 -8.42 9.03 0.15
C SER A 118 -8.30 10.22 1.11
N PRO A 119 -9.43 10.84 1.52
CA PRO A 119 -9.35 11.74 2.66
C PRO A 119 -8.57 11.02 3.77
N PRO A 120 -7.65 11.71 4.46
CA PRO A 120 -6.79 11.08 5.44
C PRO A 120 -7.64 10.30 6.44
N GLU A 121 -7.35 9.03 6.65
CA GLU A 121 -8.05 8.24 7.65
C GLU A 121 -7.79 8.91 9.02
N THR A 122 -8.86 9.34 9.67
CA THR A 122 -8.76 9.98 10.98
C THR A 122 -8.61 8.92 12.06
N ARG A 123 -7.43 8.85 12.66
CA ARG A 123 -7.10 7.92 13.74
C ARG A 123 -7.41 8.52 15.10
N ILE A 124 -7.95 7.69 15.98
CA ILE A 124 -8.17 7.96 17.40
C ILE A 124 -7.31 7.05 18.25
N CYS A 125 -6.92 7.53 19.43
CA CYS A 125 -5.97 6.89 20.32
C CYS A 125 -6.22 5.41 20.60
N ASP A 126 -7.47 5.03 20.80
CA ASP A 126 -7.85 3.69 21.26
C ASP A 126 -7.76 2.61 20.17
N LYS A 127 -7.43 3.00 18.93
CA LYS A 127 -7.40 2.10 17.76
C LYS A 127 -6.04 2.03 17.07
N VAL A 128 -5.00 2.66 17.62
CA VAL A 128 -3.68 2.69 16.97
C VAL A 128 -2.83 1.50 17.44
N LEU A 129 -2.23 0.77 16.50
CA LEU A 129 -1.32 -0.33 16.74
C LEU A 129 0.12 0.08 16.37
N PRO A 130 1.18 -0.54 16.93
CA PRO A 130 2.56 -0.22 16.56
C PRO A 130 2.86 -0.32 15.05
N ILE A 131 2.23 -1.27 14.34
CA ILE A 131 2.37 -1.44 12.88
C ILE A 131 1.91 -0.20 12.09
N HIS A 132 1.08 0.65 12.68
CA HIS A 132 0.62 1.88 12.05
C HIS A 132 1.72 2.93 11.85
N TYR A 133 2.83 2.83 12.59
CA TYR A 133 3.97 3.72 12.41
C TYR A 133 4.66 3.47 11.07
N GLU A 134 4.83 2.21 10.66
CA GLU A 134 5.46 1.87 9.37
C GLU A 134 4.60 2.41 8.21
N GLN A 135 3.29 2.18 8.27
CA GLN A 135 2.35 2.74 7.28
C GLN A 135 2.43 4.27 7.18
N TYR A 136 2.60 4.95 8.32
CA TYR A 136 2.78 6.40 8.36
C TYR A 136 4.11 6.85 7.74
N VAL A 137 5.20 6.13 7.98
CA VAL A 137 6.52 6.42 7.38
C VAL A 137 6.44 6.35 5.86
N ASP A 138 5.77 5.32 5.33
CA ASP A 138 5.63 5.12 3.89
C ASP A 138 4.68 6.15 3.26
N ASN A 139 3.57 6.47 3.95
CA ASN A 139 2.50 7.31 3.43
C ASN A 139 1.99 8.32 4.48
N PRO A 140 2.78 9.37 4.81
CA PRO A 140 2.48 10.27 5.93
C PRO A 140 1.22 11.12 5.72
N SER A 141 0.77 11.29 4.47
CA SER A 141 -0.46 12.02 4.14
C SER A 141 -1.73 11.18 4.26
N TYR A 142 -1.60 9.85 4.43
CA TYR A 142 -2.74 8.94 4.44
C TYR A 142 -3.52 8.97 5.76
N PHE A 143 -2.92 9.47 6.84
CA PHE A 143 -3.52 9.49 8.17
C PHE A 143 -3.60 10.91 8.75
N SER A 144 -4.57 11.13 9.63
CA SER A 144 -4.65 12.33 10.47
C SER A 144 -5.01 11.96 11.91
N GLY A 145 -4.69 12.82 12.88
CA GLY A 145 -5.08 12.63 14.27
C GLY A 145 -4.02 11.97 15.17
N VAL A 146 -3.63 10.72 14.90
CA VAL A 146 -2.59 10.02 15.68
C VAL A 146 -1.65 9.28 14.74
N ASP A 147 -0.35 9.47 14.94
CA ASP A 147 0.68 8.92 14.05
C ASP A 147 1.29 7.62 14.62
N ALA A 148 1.36 7.48 15.94
CA ALA A 148 1.87 6.26 16.60
C ALA A 148 1.42 6.11 18.07
N ILE A 149 1.71 4.94 18.67
CA ILE A 149 1.57 4.68 20.10
C ILE A 149 2.94 4.56 20.76
N GLY A 150 3.14 5.32 21.85
CA GLY A 150 4.33 5.26 22.67
C GLY A 150 4.31 4.09 23.66
N PRO A 151 5.45 3.79 24.34
CA PRO A 151 5.59 2.63 25.23
C PRO A 151 4.61 2.53 26.40
N GLY A 152 3.89 3.62 26.73
CA GLY A 152 2.86 3.65 27.78
C GLY A 152 1.43 3.76 27.26
N GLY A 153 1.18 3.46 25.98
CA GLY A 153 -0.15 3.65 25.35
C GLY A 153 -0.46 5.11 24.98
N ALA A 154 0.49 6.03 25.19
CA ALA A 154 0.31 7.43 24.87
C ALA A 154 0.31 7.65 23.34
N CYS A 155 -0.62 8.45 22.86
CA CYS A 155 -0.66 8.83 21.45
C CYS A 155 0.44 9.81 21.10
N MET A 156 1.08 9.54 19.97
CA MET A 156 2.15 10.36 19.44
C MET A 156 1.70 11.01 18.14
N LYS A 157 2.10 12.27 17.98
CA LYS A 157 2.05 13.00 16.71
C LYS A 157 3.46 13.32 16.26
N LYS A 158 3.69 13.32 14.95
CA LYS A 158 4.86 13.91 14.34
C LYS A 158 4.84 15.40 14.61
N VAL A 159 5.95 15.88 15.12
CA VAL A 159 6.26 17.30 15.20
C VAL A 159 7.43 17.55 14.26
N GLU A 160 7.22 18.38 13.24
CA GLU A 160 8.29 18.82 12.35
C GLU A 160 8.81 20.17 12.84
N ILE A 161 10.10 20.21 13.20
CA ILE A 161 10.73 21.41 13.73
C ILE A 161 11.23 22.27 12.55
N LYS A 162 10.49 23.33 12.21
CA LYS A 162 10.82 24.32 11.17
C LYS A 162 11.18 25.67 11.79
N SER A 163 12.12 26.37 11.16
CA SER A 163 12.50 27.74 11.55
C SER A 163 11.34 28.75 11.40
N THR A 164 10.35 28.43 10.56
CA THR A 164 9.15 29.24 10.34
C THR A 164 8.05 29.04 11.36
N THR A 165 8.13 28.01 12.21
CA THR A 165 7.14 27.78 13.27
C THR A 165 7.46 28.65 14.47
N ALA A 166 6.60 29.63 14.74
CA ALA A 166 6.82 30.60 15.81
C ALA A 166 6.77 29.97 17.21
N ASN A 167 5.86 29.02 17.44
CA ASN A 167 5.64 28.42 18.75
C ASN A 167 5.35 26.93 18.64
N TYR A 168 6.05 26.12 19.43
CA TYR A 168 5.78 24.70 19.62
C TYR A 168 4.99 24.52 20.90
N ASN A 169 3.78 23.97 20.78
CA ASN A 169 2.87 23.78 21.89
C ASN A 169 2.45 22.31 21.95
N VAL A 170 3.20 21.50 22.70
CA VAL A 170 3.04 20.04 22.81
C VAL A 170 1.85 19.66 23.73
N GLY A 171 0.72 20.36 23.61
CA GLY A 171 -0.48 20.11 24.43
C GLY A 171 -0.30 20.45 25.91
N THR A 172 0.71 21.24 26.27
CA THR A 172 0.89 21.78 27.62
C THR A 172 0.68 23.29 27.59
N SER A 173 0.65 23.96 28.75
CA SER A 173 0.66 25.43 28.80
C SER A 173 2.03 26.03 28.46
N TYR A 174 3.02 25.21 28.12
CA TYR A 174 4.40 25.61 27.90
C TYR A 174 4.68 25.74 26.39
N GLN A 175 4.91 26.98 25.96
CA GLN A 175 5.30 27.31 24.58
C GLN A 175 6.82 27.36 24.47
N ARG A 176 7.37 26.70 23.46
CA ARG A 176 8.81 26.73 23.13
C ARG A 176 9.04 27.44 21.81
N SER A 177 10.07 28.28 21.74
CA SER A 177 10.54 28.83 20.48
C SER A 177 11.23 27.76 19.63
N TYR A 178 11.48 28.06 18.35
CA TYR A 178 12.30 27.19 17.49
C TYR A 178 13.67 26.87 18.11
N ALA A 179 14.35 27.87 18.69
CA ALA A 179 15.66 27.66 19.30
C ALA A 179 15.58 26.71 20.50
N ASP A 180 14.55 26.86 21.34
CA ASP A 180 14.32 26.00 22.51
C ASP A 180 13.97 24.57 22.10
N GLU A 181 13.16 24.41 21.05
CA GLU A 181 12.75 23.09 20.53
C GLU A 181 13.94 22.34 19.94
N ILE A 182 14.80 23.01 19.16
CA ILE A 182 16.04 22.42 18.63
C ILE A 182 16.99 22.01 19.76
N GLN A 183 17.16 22.85 20.79
CA GLN A 183 18.00 22.51 21.94
C GLN A 183 17.42 21.33 22.73
N ASN A 184 16.10 21.28 22.91
CA ASN A 184 15.43 20.15 23.56
C ASN A 184 15.63 18.84 22.80
N PHE A 185 15.48 18.88 21.47
CA PHE A 185 15.77 17.76 20.59
C PHE A 185 17.22 17.30 20.72
N ALA A 186 18.20 18.20 20.68
CA ALA A 186 19.61 17.87 20.85
C ALA A 186 19.91 17.22 22.22
N ASN A 187 19.28 17.71 23.29
CA ASN A 187 19.40 17.14 24.64
C ASN A 187 18.83 15.72 24.69
N TRP A 188 17.66 15.49 24.09
CA TRP A 188 17.03 14.18 24.01
C TRP A 188 17.90 13.17 23.25
N PHE A 189 18.42 13.55 22.08
CA PHE A 189 19.32 12.70 21.30
C PHE A 189 20.60 12.34 22.07
N THR A 190 21.18 13.32 22.75
CA THR A 190 22.38 13.10 23.56
C THR A 190 22.10 12.14 24.72
N TYR A 191 20.96 12.29 25.41
CA TYR A 191 20.56 11.40 26.50
C TYR A 191 20.38 9.95 26.03
N TYR A 192 19.64 9.71 24.96
CA TYR A 192 19.42 8.35 24.42
C TYR A 192 20.71 7.71 23.91
N ARG A 193 21.57 8.48 23.23
CA ARG A 193 22.90 8.01 22.80
C ARG A 193 23.74 7.52 23.98
N ARG A 194 23.80 8.32 25.06
CA ARG A 194 24.54 7.95 26.28
C ARG A 194 23.97 6.69 26.92
N ARG A 195 22.65 6.53 26.97
CA ARG A 195 22.01 5.32 27.52
C ARG A 195 22.36 4.06 26.72
N HIS A 196 22.35 4.15 25.40
CA HIS A 196 22.74 3.03 24.55
C HIS A 196 24.23 2.68 24.71
N GLN A 197 25.11 3.68 24.80
CA GLN A 197 26.53 3.46 25.10
C GLN A 197 26.75 2.83 26.48
N ALA A 198 26.05 3.30 27.51
CA ALA A 198 26.12 2.76 28.86
C ALA A 198 25.61 1.31 28.93
N MET A 199 24.52 0.99 28.22
CA MET A 199 23.99 -0.38 28.13
C MET A 199 24.97 -1.32 27.44
N ARG A 200 25.60 -0.88 26.34
CA ARG A 200 26.69 -1.63 25.68
C ARG A 200 27.87 -1.85 26.62
N GLY A 201 28.33 -0.81 27.32
CA GLY A 201 29.40 -0.91 28.30
C GLY A 201 29.08 -1.84 29.46
N GLY A 202 27.86 -1.79 29.99
CA GLY A 202 27.38 -2.69 31.04
C GLY A 202 27.29 -4.15 30.59
N LEU A 203 26.87 -4.40 29.34
CA LEU A 203 26.90 -5.73 28.75
C LEU A 203 28.34 -6.25 28.62
N THR A 204 29.26 -5.43 28.11
CA THR A 204 30.68 -5.80 28.02
C THR A 204 31.28 -6.09 29.39
N ALA A 205 30.98 -5.28 30.40
CA ALA A 205 31.43 -5.50 31.77
C ALA A 205 30.83 -6.76 32.41
N ALA A 206 29.58 -7.13 32.09
CA ALA A 206 28.97 -8.37 32.56
C ALA A 206 29.57 -9.63 31.91
N LEU A 207 30.15 -9.48 30.71
CA LEU A 207 30.89 -10.53 30.01
C LEU A 207 32.37 -10.59 30.42
N ASP A 208 32.86 -9.57 31.13
CA ASP A 208 34.23 -9.51 31.64
C ASP A 208 34.41 -10.53 32.77
N GLY A 209 35.06 -11.66 32.45
CA GLY A 209 35.23 -12.82 33.35
C GLY A 209 34.66 -14.14 32.82
N LEU A 210 33.86 -14.12 31.75
CA LEU A 210 33.44 -15.33 31.04
C LEU A 210 34.53 -15.77 30.05
N SER A 211 35.40 -16.67 30.50
CA SER A 211 36.39 -17.35 29.64
C SER A 211 35.72 -18.50 28.87
N GLY A 212 35.89 -18.54 27.54
CA GLY A 212 35.40 -19.65 26.69
C GLY A 212 34.32 -19.28 25.66
N ILE A 213 33.81 -18.05 25.66
CA ILE A 213 32.90 -17.57 24.61
C ILE A 213 33.72 -16.96 23.48
N ARG A 214 33.69 -17.59 22.29
CA ARG A 214 34.30 -17.02 21.07
C ARG A 214 33.37 -15.97 20.47
N THR A 215 33.46 -14.73 20.95
CA THR A 215 32.77 -13.59 20.32
C THR A 215 33.67 -12.97 19.25
N GLY A 216 33.28 -13.05 17.98
CA GLY A 216 33.92 -12.32 16.89
C GLY A 216 33.22 -11.00 16.64
N MET A 217 33.95 -9.89 16.69
CA MET A 217 33.46 -8.58 16.25
C MET A 217 33.93 -8.36 14.82
N PHE A 218 33.03 -8.28 13.85
CA PHE A 218 33.35 -7.95 12.46
C PHE A 218 32.88 -6.53 12.16
N TRP A 219 33.75 -5.77 11.50
CA TRP A 219 33.49 -4.40 11.10
C TRP A 219 32.75 -4.39 9.77
N PHE A 220 31.53 -3.84 9.74
CA PHE A 220 30.86 -3.47 8.49
C PHE A 220 31.27 -2.05 8.12
N ASN A 221 32.38 -1.93 7.39
CA ASN A 221 32.75 -0.88 6.44
C ASN A 221 34.28 -0.77 6.40
N ASP A 222 34.87 -1.44 5.43
CA ASP A 222 36.16 -1.02 4.88
C ASP A 222 35.84 -0.51 3.47
N LEU A 223 35.73 0.82 3.33
CA LEU A 223 35.70 1.45 2.03
C LEU A 223 37.16 1.76 1.68
N SER A 224 37.82 0.78 1.06
CA SER A 224 39.06 1.00 0.29
C SER A 224 38.71 1.30 -1.16
#